data_AF-X1TEB9-F1
#
_entry.id   AF-X1TEB9-F1
#
_cell.length_a   1.000
_cell.length_b   1.000
_cell.length_c   1.000
_cell.angle_alpha   90.00
_cell.angle_beta   90.00
_cell.angle_gamma   90.00
#
_symmetry.space_group_name_H-M   'P 1'
#
loop_
_entity.id
_entity.type
_entity.pdbx_description
1 polymer ?
#
loop_
_entity_poly.entity_id
_entity_poly.type
_entity_poly.pdbx_seq_one_letter_code
_entity_poly.pdbx_strand_id
1 'polypeptide(L)' 'MSLFVVDVESDGGLLGTHSMVCFGVVKLTEDLDTTFYGQTRPISDIWEP' A
#
# COMPACT_ATOMS: atom_id res chain seq x y z
N MET A 1 -9.77 14.34 14.17
CA MET A 1 -9.81 13.32 13.10
C MET A 1 -8.46 13.38 12.39
N SER A 2 -7.87 12.24 12.03
CA SER A 2 -6.63 12.21 11.26
C SER A 2 -6.92 11.63 9.87
N LEU A 3 -6.31 12.21 8.84
CA LEU A 3 -6.42 11.75 7.46
C LEU A 3 -5.06 11.18 7.03
N PHE A 4 -5.10 10.11 6.25
CA PHE A 4 -3.92 9.44 5.71
C PHE A 4 -4.13 9.20 4.22
N VAL A 5 -3.16 9.60 3.42
CA VAL A 5 -3.10 9.29 2.00
C VAL A 5 -2.30 8.00 1.86
N VAL A 6 -2.87 7.01 1.18
CA VAL A 6 -2.29 5.67 1.05
C VAL A 6 -2.17 5.33 -0.43
N ASP A 7 -0.99 4.89 -0.82
CA ASP A 7 -0.70 4.30 -2.12
C ASP A 7 -0.32 2.82 -1.94
N VAL A 8 -0.73 1.97 -2.88
CA VAL A 8 -0.67 0.51 -2.73
C VAL A 8 -0.17 -0.13 -4.01
N GLU A 9 0.77 -1.05 -3.87
CA GLU A 9 1.23 -1.92 -4.95
C GLU A 9 0.81 -3.37 -4.70
N SER A 10 0.47 -4.06 -5.78
CA SER A 10 0.14 -5.49 -5.77
C SER A 10 1.07 -6.30 -6.65
N ASP A 11 1.10 -7.61 -6.42
CA ASP A 11 1.83 -8.59 -7.22
C ASP A 11 1.05 -9.01 -8.49
N GLY A 12 0.44 -8.00 -9.13
CA GLY A 12 -0.33 -8.06 -10.36
C GLY A 12 -1.20 -6.80 -10.54
N GLY A 13 -1.81 -6.63 -11.71
CA GLY A 13 -2.48 -5.37 -12.08
C GLY A 13 -3.87 -5.14 -11.48
N LEU A 14 -4.46 -6.15 -10.83
CA LEU A 14 -5.82 -6.10 -10.28
C LEU A 14 -5.83 -6.35 -8.78
N LEU A 15 -5.93 -5.25 -8.01
CA LEU A 15 -6.10 -5.28 -6.56
C LEU A 15 -7.35 -6.06 -6.16
N GLY A 16 -7.22 -6.87 -5.11
CA GLY A 16 -8.28 -7.76 -4.62
C GLY A 16 -8.30 -9.14 -5.28
N THR A 17 -7.66 -9.30 -6.45
CA THR A 17 -7.32 -10.62 -7.03
C THR A 17 -5.88 -10.99 -6.68
N HIS A 18 -4.97 -10.03 -6.87
CA HIS A 18 -3.56 -10.11 -6.50
C HIS A 18 -3.34 -9.57 -5.08
N SER A 19 -2.28 -10.02 -4.43
CA SER A 19 -1.90 -9.62 -3.09
C SER A 19 -1.31 -8.22 -3.08
N MET A 20 -1.71 -7.42 -2.08
CA MET A 20 -0.92 -6.25 -1.70
C MET A 20 0.46 -6.72 -1.22
N VAL A 21 1.52 -6.11 -1.75
CA VAL A 21 2.91 -6.45 -1.40
C VAL A 21 3.69 -5.27 -0.83
N CYS A 22 3.29 -4.04 -1.14
CA CYS A 22 3.78 -2.87 -0.42
C CYS A 22 2.77 -1.72 -0.41
N PHE A 23 2.96 -0.80 0.53
CA PHE A 23 2.16 0.40 0.63
C PHE A 23 2.98 1.57 1.20
N GLY A 24 2.70 2.76 0.70
CA GLY A 24 3.21 4.03 1.21
C GLY A 24 2.09 4.81 1.89
N VAL A 25 2.39 5.42 3.04
CA VAL A 25 1.43 6.23 3.79
C VAL A 25 2.02 7.59 4.11
N VAL A 26 1.23 8.64 3.93
CA VAL A 26 1.52 9.99 4.39
C VAL A 26 0.36 10.48 5.25
N LYS A 27 0.65 10.93 6.47
CA LYS A 27 -0.35 11.64 7.28
C LYS A 27 -0.61 13.00 6.66
N LEU A 28 -1.87 13.32 6.40
CA LEU A 28 -2.24 14.59 5.78
C LEU A 28 -2.24 15.71 6.82
N THR A 29 -1.08 16.36 6.94
CA THR A 29 -0.83 17.62 7.65
C THR A 29 -0.29 18.65 6.64
N GLU A 30 -0.12 19.91 7.04
CA GLU A 30 0.52 20.92 6.17
C GLU A 30 2.00 20.57 5.88
N ASP A 31 2.69 19.98 6.85
CA ASP A 31 4.13 19.67 6.76
C ASP A 31 4.44 18.38 5.98
N LEU A 32 3.47 17.46 5.87
CA LEU A 32 3.63 16.15 5.19
C LEU A 32 4.85 15.34 5.67
N ASP A 33 5.22 15.48 6.94
CA ASP A 33 6.48 15.00 7.52
C ASP A 33 6.40 13.60 8.15
N THR A 34 5.19 13.08 8.34
CA THR A 34 4.95 11.77 8.95
C THR A 34 4.64 10.76 7.86
N THR A 35 5.61 9.91 7.57
CA THR A 35 5.51 8.86 6.54
C THR A 35 5.68 7.47 7.12
N PHE A 36 5.11 6.48 6.44
CA PHE A 36 5.32 5.07 6.72
C PHE A 36 5.46 4.31 5.40
N TYR A 37 6.39 3.37 5.36
CA TYR A 37 6.55 2.43 4.27
C TYR A 37 6.45 1.01 4.83
N GLY A 38 5.55 0.22 4.26
CA GLY A 38 5.30 -1.15 4.67
C GLY A 38 5.46 -2.12 3.52
N GLN A 39 5.99 -3.29 3.81
CA GLN A 39 5.98 -4.44 2.92
C GLN A 39 5.24 -5.60 3.58
N THR A 40 4.53 -6.36 2.76
CA THR A 40 3.72 -7.50 3.19
C THR A 40 4.08 -8.72 2.37
N ARG A 41 3.85 -9.91 2.94
CA ARG A 41 3.97 -11.17 2.20
C ARG A 41 2.68 -11.41 1.41
N PRO A 42 2.76 -11.89 0.15
CA PRO A 42 1.59 -12.34 -0.59
C PRO A 42 0.74 -13.35 0.19
N ILE A 43 -0.57 -13.27 0.00
CA ILE A 43 -1.57 -14.17 0.59
C ILE A 43 -2.43 -14.89 -0.46
N SER A 44 -2.37 -14.46 -1.73
CA SER A 44 -3.00 -15.12 -2.87
C SER A 44 -2.10 -16.23 -3.43
N ASP A 45 -2.73 -17.25 -4.00
CA ASP A 45 -2.06 -18.28 -4.81
C ASP A 45 -1.87 -17.85 -6.28
N ILE A 46 -2.34 -16.64 -6.62
CA ILE A 46 -2.29 -16.05 -7.96
C ILE A 46 -1.23 -14.94 -7.94
N TRP A 47 -0.31 -15.00 -8.90
CA TRP A 47 0.79 -14.05 -9.08
C TRP A 47 0.95 -13.73 -10.57
N GLU A 48 1.02 -12.43 -10.89
CA GLU A 48 1.24 -11.92 -12.25
C GLU A 48 2.33 -10.84 -12.21
N PRO A 49 3.58 -11.14 -12.63
CA PRO A 49 4.69 -10.19 -12.58
C PRO A 49 4.59 -9.01 -13.56
#